data_AF-A0A534VU33-F1
#
_entry.id   AF-A0A534VU33-F1
#
_cell.length_a   1.000
_cell.length_b   1.000
_cell.length_c   1.000
_cell.angle_alpha   90.00
_cell.angle_beta   90.00
_cell.angle_gamma   90.00
#
_symmetry.space_group_name_H-M   'P 1'
#
loop_
_entity.id
_entity.type
_entity.pdbx_description
1 polymer ?
#
loop_
_entity_poly.entity_id
_entity_poly.type
_entity_poly.pdbx_seq_one_letter_code
_entity_poly.pdbx_strand_id
1 'polypeptide(L)'
;MLSRSARTVLLGAVTLAACGANPADIEEIKKGQKDILSKLDSLDKAVQQVKAAPAARPQMDPNKVYNIPIGSSYVRGPKTAKVTIAEFSDFQ
;
A
#
# COMPACT_ATOMS: atom_id res chain seq x y z
N MET A 1 74.64 14.78 -4.32
CA MET A 1 73.83 13.70 -3.69
C MET A 1 72.54 14.32 -3.17
N LEU A 2 71.55 14.48 -4.07
CA LEU A 2 70.27 15.11 -3.76
C LEU A 2 69.30 14.02 -3.31
N SER A 3 68.93 14.07 -2.03
CA SER A 3 68.08 13.11 -1.32
C SER A 3 66.78 12.84 -2.10
N ARG A 4 66.68 11.63 -2.65
CA ARG A 4 65.53 11.13 -3.41
C ARG A 4 64.26 10.97 -2.56
N SER A 5 64.37 11.08 -1.23
CA SER A 5 63.23 10.92 -0.30
C SER A 5 62.31 12.14 -0.19
N ALA A 6 62.74 13.34 -0.64
CA ALA A 6 61.92 14.54 -0.54
C ALA A 6 60.86 14.67 -1.67
N ARG A 7 61.01 13.93 -2.77
CA ARG A 7 60.11 14.01 -3.94
C ARG A 7 58.88 13.11 -3.85
N THR A 8 58.88 12.10 -2.98
CA THR A 8 57.76 11.15 -2.89
C THR A 8 56.65 11.62 -1.94
N VAL A 9 56.94 12.58 -1.04
CA VAL A 9 55.93 13.14 -0.12
C VAL A 9 55.05 14.19 -0.81
N LEU A 10 55.52 14.82 -1.89
CA LEU A 10 54.77 15.91 -2.55
C LEU A 10 53.67 15.45 -3.52
N LEU A 11 53.57 14.16 -3.85
CA LEU A 11 52.61 13.65 -4.84
C LEU A 11 51.45 12.83 -4.25
N GLY A 12 51.37 12.72 -2.93
CA GLY A 12 50.32 11.96 -2.22
C GLY A 12 49.20 12.81 -1.61
N ALA A 13 49.31 14.14 -1.63
CA ALA A 13 48.43 15.04 -0.86
C ALA A 13 47.31 15.72 -1.68
N VAL A 14 47.16 15.44 -2.99
CA VAL A 14 46.24 16.21 -3.85
C VAL A 14 44.94 15.47 -4.21
N THR A 15 44.78 14.19 -3.87
CA THR A 15 43.56 13.43 -4.25
C THR A 15 42.46 13.35 -3.18
N LEU A 16 42.62 13.97 -2.01
CA LEU A 16 41.60 13.93 -0.94
C LEU A 16 40.54 15.03 -0.98
N ALA A 17 40.58 15.96 -1.94
CA ALA A 17 39.69 17.13 -1.96
C ALA A 17 38.53 17.05 -2.98
N ALA A 18 38.30 15.91 -3.62
CA ALA A 18 37.26 15.77 -4.66
C ALA A 18 36.01 14.98 -4.23
N CYS A 19 35.87 14.63 -2.95
CA CYS A 19 34.63 14.07 -2.39
C CYS A 19 33.97 15.07 -1.43
N GLY A 20 33.58 16.22 -1.96
CA GLY A 20 32.86 17.24 -1.18
C GLY A 20 31.36 17.03 -1.23
N ALA A 21 30.79 16.37 -0.21
CA ALA A 21 29.40 16.64 0.13
C ALA A 21 29.32 18.10 0.63
N ASN A 22 28.53 18.94 -0.03
CA ASN A 22 28.36 20.34 0.37
C ASN A 22 27.56 20.37 1.69
N PRO A 23 27.93 21.18 2.71
CA PRO A 23 27.16 21.30 3.95
C PRO A 23 25.66 21.58 3.75
N ALA A 24 25.28 22.27 2.68
CA ALA A 24 23.88 22.49 2.31
C ALA A 24 23.14 21.16 1.95
N ASP A 25 23.79 20.28 1.19
CA ASP A 25 23.24 18.97 0.83
C ASP A 25 23.07 18.09 2.08
N ILE A 26 24.01 18.17 3.03
CA ILE A 26 23.94 17.44 4.30
C ILE A 26 22.74 17.91 5.14
N GLU A 27 22.42 19.21 5.13
CA GLU A 27 21.26 19.76 5.84
C GLU A 27 19.94 19.37 5.18
N GLU A 28 19.87 19.41 3.85
CA GLU A 28 18.71 18.98 3.08
C GLU A 28 18.45 17.47 3.25
N ILE A 29 19.50 16.64 3.23
CA ILE A 29 19.40 15.20 3.51
C ILE A 29 18.89 14.95 4.92
N LYS A 30 19.36 15.68 5.94
CA LYS A 30 18.86 15.55 7.32
C LYS A 30 17.39 15.97 7.44
N LYS A 31 16.98 17.01 6.72
CA LYS A 31 15.58 17.43 6.67
C LYS A 31 14.71 16.37 6.00
N GLY A 32 15.15 15.83 4.86
CA GLY A 32 14.48 14.73 4.17
C GLY A 32 14.33 13.49 5.05
N GLN A 33 15.37 13.11 5.81
CA GLN A 33 15.31 11.99 6.76
C GLN A 33 14.28 12.25 7.87
N LYS A 34 14.21 13.45 8.44
CA LYS A 34 13.19 13.82 9.44
C LYS A 34 11.78 13.77 8.87
N ASP A 35 11.60 14.29 7.66
CA ASP A 35 10.29 14.29 6.99
C ASP A 35 9.82 12.87 6.65
N ILE A 36 10.72 11.99 6.21
CA ILE A 36 10.43 10.57 5.97
C ILE A 36 10.03 9.87 7.27
N LEU A 37 10.79 10.07 8.36
CA LEU A 37 10.47 9.48 9.66
C LEU A 37 9.09 9.93 10.16
N SER A 38 8.78 11.22 10.04
CA SER A 38 7.45 11.75 10.40
C SER A 38 6.31 11.14 9.56
N LYS A 39 6.55 10.91 8.26
CA LYS A 39 5.59 10.23 7.38
C LYS A 39 5.41 8.77 7.73
N LEU A 40 6.49 8.05 8.08
CA LEU A 40 6.42 6.67 8.53
C LEU A 40 5.63 6.55 9.83
N ASP A 41 5.87 7.42 10.81
CA ASP A 41 5.09 7.46 12.06
C ASP A 41 3.59 7.72 11.79
N SER A 42 3.29 8.59 10.83
CA SER A 42 1.91 8.91 10.44
C SER A 42 1.23 7.74 9.73
N LEU A 43 1.95 7.05 8.84
CA LEU A 43 1.48 5.85 8.16
C LEU A 43 1.27 4.71 9.14
N ASP A 44 2.18 4.50 10.10
CA ASP A 44 2.01 3.48 11.14
C ASP A 44 0.76 3.75 11.97
N LYS A 45 0.52 5.00 12.40
CA LYS A 45 -0.72 5.36 13.10
C LYS A 45 -1.96 5.09 12.26
N ALA A 46 -1.94 5.46 10.97
CA ALA A 46 -3.05 5.20 10.07
C ALA A 46 -3.28 3.68 9.88
N VAL A 47 -2.22 2.89 9.73
CA VAL A 47 -2.29 1.43 9.64
C VAL A 47 -2.85 0.84 10.91
N GLN A 48 -2.44 1.30 12.11
CA GLN A 48 -2.98 0.83 13.38
C GLN A 48 -4.47 1.18 13.55
N GLN A 49 -4.92 2.32 13.03
CA GLN A 49 -6.34 2.69 13.01
C GLN A 49 -7.16 1.79 12.07
N VAL A 50 -6.58 1.37 10.94
CA VAL A 50 -7.23 0.46 9.98
C VAL A 50 -7.13 -1.01 10.40
N LYS A 51 -6.18 -1.35 11.29
CA LYS A 51 -5.98 -2.73 11.81
C LYS A 51 -7.07 -3.20 12.77
N ALA A 52 -8.15 -2.43 12.96
CA ALA A 52 -9.34 -2.94 13.61
C ALA A 52 -9.79 -4.22 12.88
N ALA A 53 -9.94 -5.33 13.62
CA ALA A 53 -10.39 -6.58 13.04
C ALA A 53 -11.69 -6.32 12.27
N PRO A 54 -11.83 -6.79 11.01
CA PRO A 54 -13.06 -6.62 10.28
C PRO A 54 -14.22 -7.12 11.14
N ALA A 55 -15.27 -6.30 11.25
CA ALA A 55 -16.47 -6.67 11.98
C ALA A 55 -16.88 -8.08 11.56
N ALA A 56 -17.10 -8.96 12.54
CA ALA A 56 -17.54 -10.32 12.27
C ALA A 56 -18.77 -10.25 11.37
N ARG A 57 -18.68 -10.84 10.17
CA ARG A 57 -19.84 -10.92 9.28
C ARG A 57 -20.91 -11.73 10.01
N PRO A 58 -22.20 -11.34 9.89
CA PRO A 58 -23.27 -12.15 10.43
C PRO A 58 -23.14 -13.58 9.89
N GLN A 59 -23.13 -14.56 10.79
CA GLN A 59 -23.15 -15.96 10.38
C GLN A 59 -24.54 -16.26 9.80
N MET A 60 -24.59 -16.56 8.51
CA MET A 60 -25.83 -16.99 7.87
C MET A 60 -26.07 -18.48 8.17
N ASP A 61 -27.31 -18.83 8.47
CA ASP A 61 -27.74 -20.22 8.55
C ASP A 61 -27.73 -20.85 7.14
N PRO A 62 -26.92 -21.90 6.88
CA PRO A 62 -26.87 -22.57 5.58
C PRO A 62 -28.20 -23.18 5.14
N ASN A 63 -29.10 -23.49 6.07
CA ASN A 63 -30.38 -24.14 5.79
C ASN A 63 -31.56 -23.15 5.74
N LYS A 64 -31.30 -21.85 5.86
CA LYS A 64 -32.37 -20.85 5.85
C LYS A 64 -33.03 -20.78 4.48
N VAL A 65 -34.32 -21.10 4.45
CA VAL A 65 -35.16 -20.99 3.26
C VAL A 65 -35.64 -19.54 3.10
N TYR A 66 -35.37 -18.95 1.94
CA TYR A 66 -35.83 -17.61 1.58
C TYR A 66 -36.94 -17.71 0.54
N ASN A 67 -38.11 -17.16 0.85
CA ASN A 67 -39.20 -17.10 -0.10
C ASN A 67 -39.08 -15.83 -0.94
N ILE A 68 -38.98 -15.99 -2.27
CA ILE A 68 -38.85 -14.86 -3.19
C ILE A 68 -40.22 -14.57 -3.83
N PRO A 69 -40.84 -13.41 -3.57
CA PRO A 69 -42.12 -13.07 -4.18
C PRO A 69 -41.95 -12.77 -5.67
N ILE A 70 -42.75 -13.43 -6.51
CA ILE A 70 -42.72 -13.21 -7.97
C ILE A 70 -43.42 -11.90 -8.37
N GLY A 71 -44.47 -11.49 -7.63
CA GLY A 71 -45.16 -10.22 -7.86
C GLY A 71 -45.65 -10.04 -9.30
N SER A 72 -45.29 -8.90 -9.92
CA SER A 72 -45.60 -8.56 -11.32
C SER A 72 -44.47 -8.87 -12.31
N SER A 73 -43.49 -9.70 -11.92
CA SER A 73 -42.40 -10.11 -12.80
C SER A 73 -42.91 -10.90 -14.00
N TYR A 74 -42.17 -10.84 -15.11
CA TYR A 74 -42.44 -11.67 -16.28
C TYR A 74 -42.25 -13.16 -15.94
N VAL A 75 -43.22 -14.00 -16.32
CA VAL A 75 -43.20 -15.44 -16.05
C VAL A 75 -43.28 -16.21 -17.37
N ARG A 76 -42.37 -17.17 -17.54
CA ARG A 76 -42.40 -18.14 -18.63
C ARG A 76 -42.71 -19.54 -18.07
N GLY A 77 -43.75 -20.18 -18.62
CA GLY A 77 -44.15 -21.55 -18.28
C GLY A 77 -45.49 -21.66 -17.55
N PRO A 78 -45.87 -22.87 -17.09
CA PRO A 78 -47.14 -23.12 -16.43
C PRO A 78 -47.24 -22.47 -15.04
N LYS A 79 -48.42 -21.92 -14.71
CA LYS A 79 -48.69 -21.34 -13.38
C LYS A 79 -48.66 -22.36 -12.22
N THR A 80 -48.82 -23.65 -12.53
CA THR A 80 -48.87 -24.76 -11.56
C THR A 80 -47.60 -25.62 -11.58
N ALA A 81 -46.50 -25.08 -12.09
CA ALA A 81 -45.21 -25.78 -12.10
C ALA A 81 -44.80 -26.17 -10.67
N LYS A 82 -44.33 -27.42 -10.49
CA LYS A 82 -43.85 -27.92 -9.19
C LYS A 82 -42.57 -27.24 -8.71
N VAL A 83 -41.81 -26.67 -9.64
CA VAL A 83 -40.56 -25.96 -9.40
C VAL A 83 -40.63 -24.65 -10.16
N THR A 84 -40.25 -23.56 -9.51
CA THR A 84 -40.16 -22.22 -10.10
C THR A 84 -38.74 -21.71 -9.93
N ILE A 85 -38.14 -21.23 -11.02
CA ILE A 85 -36.81 -20.61 -11.04
C ILE A 85 -37.02 -19.10 -11.15
N ALA A 86 -36.45 -18.33 -10.22
CA ALA A 86 -36.44 -16.87 -10.25
C ALA A 86 -35.07 -16.39 -10.71
N GLU A 87 -35.02 -15.69 -11.84
CA GLU A 87 -33.79 -15.18 -12.45
C GLU A 87 -33.71 -13.66 -12.25
N PHE A 88 -32.54 -13.17 -11.85
CA PHE A 88 -32.26 -11.75 -11.65
C PHE A 88 -31.16 -11.33 -12.62
N SER A 89 -31.45 -10.36 -13.49
CA SER A 89 -30.53 -9.83 -14.49
C SER A 89 -30.54 -8.31 -14.44
N ASP A 90 -29.37 -7.71 -14.64
CA ASP A 90 -29.18 -6.26 -14.79
C ASP A 90 -28.56 -6.00 -16.16
N PHE A 91 -29.17 -5.09 -16.94
CA PHE A 91 -28.74 -4.76 -18.30
C PHE A 91 -28.21 -3.33 -18.29
N GLN A 92 -26.91 -3.18 -18.55
CA GLN A 92 -26.22 -1.90 -18.68
C GLN A 92 -26.48 -1.26 -20.04
#